data_AF-A0A105VXQ0-F1
#
_entry.id   AF-A0A105VXQ0-F1
#
_cell.length_a   1.000
_cell.length_b   1.000
_cell.length_c   1.000
_cell.angle_alpha   90.00
_cell.angle_beta   90.00
_cell.angle_gamma   90.00
#
_symmetry.space_group_name_H-M   'P 1'
#
loop_
_entity.id
_entity.type
_entity.pdbx_description
1 polymer ?
#
loop_
_entity_poly.entity_id
_entity_poly.type
_entity_poly.pdbx_seq_one_letter_code
_entity_poly.pdbx_strand_id
1 'polypeptide(L)'
;MKAAALIALTCLALTACGGDDNASSAASGGGSGTSNNGGTGGGDSGGTGGAGGSTLTLRYDAQVPAADGPGFLTLLNNEGAKGFRYLGDYYYDATNGGGTRSIFVNDGTAQTYTYQLQSAPADWPGFLSQANGQGASGYRYEGPYSYGYLYRKDGGSSATYTYATASLPADPSAFLTQANAQGQSGYWFVSPMSVGSVQANVYMKNNASNATYTYDALAPATNINDFIAQANSEGTKGYRAKGEQAFGSTMSWIYVKDQTQSSTFTYQSAVTQSSGASFVQQANDFGAQGNAYLGELGFRNPPTASMQQAPFYFKAGNCTGFLCTTLNPLTQN
;
A
#
# COMPACT_ATOMS: atom_id res chain seq x y z
N MET A 1 -41.57 0.42 1.53
CA MET A 1 -41.02 0.89 0.24
C MET A 1 -39.52 0.71 0.29
N LYS A 2 -38.96 -0.08 -0.63
CA LYS A 2 -37.55 -0.51 -0.64
C LYS A 2 -36.69 0.60 -1.25
N ALA A 3 -35.77 1.17 -0.49
CA ALA A 3 -34.71 2.03 -1.02
C ALA A 3 -33.45 1.16 -1.14
N ALA A 4 -33.15 0.74 -2.37
CA ALA A 4 -31.88 0.12 -2.72
C ALA A 4 -30.83 1.23 -2.82
N ALA A 5 -29.80 1.18 -1.97
CA ALA A 5 -28.64 2.05 -2.11
C ALA A 5 -27.76 1.50 -3.24
N LEU A 6 -27.79 2.20 -4.37
CA LEU A 6 -26.94 1.97 -5.54
C LEU A 6 -25.53 2.46 -5.19
N ILE A 7 -24.57 1.55 -5.03
CA ILE A 7 -23.15 1.93 -4.95
C ILE A 7 -22.71 2.20 -6.39
N ALA A 8 -22.68 3.49 -6.76
CA ALA A 8 -22.05 3.95 -7.97
C ALA A 8 -20.53 3.87 -7.79
N LEU A 9 -19.94 2.80 -8.30
CA LEU A 9 -18.51 2.75 -8.60
C LEU A 9 -18.30 3.64 -9.84
N THR A 10 -18.08 4.93 -9.65
CA THR A 10 -17.76 5.85 -10.74
C THR A 10 -16.36 5.56 -11.27
N CYS A 11 -16.27 4.63 -12.23
CA CYS A 11 -15.18 4.57 -13.18
C CYS A 11 -15.24 5.80 -14.08
N LEU A 12 -14.52 6.86 -13.72
CA LEU A 12 -14.21 7.95 -14.64
C LEU A 12 -13.10 7.47 -15.60
N ALA A 13 -13.52 6.76 -16.64
CA ALA A 13 -12.71 6.63 -17.85
C ALA A 13 -12.85 7.93 -18.65
N LEU A 14 -11.83 8.79 -18.61
CA LEU A 14 -11.72 9.92 -19.54
C LEU A 14 -10.73 9.57 -20.65
N THR A 15 -11.29 9.34 -21.84
CA THR A 15 -10.60 9.27 -23.12
C THR A 15 -9.94 10.62 -23.42
N ALA A 16 -8.60 10.67 -23.43
CA ALA A 16 -7.86 11.82 -23.95
C ALA A 16 -7.72 11.67 -25.48
N CYS A 17 -8.34 12.58 -26.22
CA CYS A 17 -8.22 12.72 -27.67
C CYS A 17 -7.34 13.95 -27.96
N GLY A 18 -6.15 13.70 -28.54
CA GLY A 18 -5.47 14.45 -29.60
C GLY A 18 -5.16 15.95 -29.47
N GLY A 19 -3.91 16.31 -29.79
CA GLY A 19 -3.56 17.65 -30.26
C GLY A 19 -2.08 18.01 -30.13
N ASP A 20 -1.28 17.62 -31.13
CA ASP A 20 0.11 18.05 -31.34
C ASP A 20 0.20 19.56 -31.65
N ASP A 21 1.33 20.20 -31.31
CA ASP A 21 2.02 21.15 -32.20
C ASP A 21 3.48 21.39 -31.78
N ASN A 22 4.33 21.45 -32.80
CA ASN A 22 5.78 21.30 -32.84
C ASN A 22 6.54 22.65 -32.86
N ALA A 23 7.78 22.70 -32.35
CA ALA A 23 8.97 23.29 -33.02
C ALA A 23 10.20 23.45 -32.08
N SER A 24 11.24 22.63 -32.31
CA SER A 24 12.69 22.94 -32.55
C SER A 24 13.34 24.20 -31.94
N SER A 25 14.64 24.30 -31.57
CA SER A 25 15.85 23.45 -31.69
C SER A 25 17.09 24.17 -31.07
N ALA A 26 18.18 23.42 -30.85
CA ALA A 26 19.62 23.82 -30.86
C ALA A 26 20.21 24.53 -29.60
N ALA A 27 21.47 24.36 -29.17
CA ALA A 27 22.58 23.47 -29.54
C ALA A 27 23.74 23.55 -28.51
N SER A 28 24.51 22.45 -28.43
CA SER A 28 25.98 22.29 -28.27
C SER A 28 26.85 23.15 -27.33
N GLY A 29 27.70 22.44 -26.58
CA GLY A 29 29.04 22.84 -26.09
C GLY A 29 29.35 22.11 -24.78
N GLY A 30 30.28 21.16 -24.64
CA GLY A 30 31.59 21.01 -25.26
C GLY A 30 32.66 21.48 -24.27
N GLY A 31 33.25 20.56 -23.49
CA GLY A 31 34.36 20.89 -22.58
C GLY A 31 34.85 19.72 -21.74
N SER A 32 35.99 19.13 -22.15
CA SER A 32 36.74 18.09 -21.43
C SER A 32 37.64 18.67 -20.34
N GLY A 33 37.90 17.91 -19.28
CA GLY A 33 39.00 18.18 -18.34
C GLY A 33 39.29 16.98 -17.44
N THR A 34 40.49 16.45 -17.55
CA THR A 34 41.04 15.20 -17.01
C THR A 34 41.66 15.29 -15.60
N SER A 35 41.68 14.13 -14.90
CA SER A 35 42.82 13.54 -14.16
C SER A 35 43.10 13.82 -12.65
N ASN A 36 42.91 12.74 -11.87
CA ASN A 36 43.82 12.05 -10.92
C ASN A 36 43.88 12.27 -9.38
N ASN A 37 44.19 11.11 -8.77
CA ASN A 37 44.66 10.74 -7.41
C ASN A 37 43.61 10.78 -6.28
N GLY A 38 43.42 9.76 -5.44
CA GLY A 38 44.25 8.61 -5.06
C GLY A 38 44.59 8.73 -3.56
N GLY A 39 44.04 7.84 -2.71
CA GLY A 39 44.33 7.83 -1.27
C GLY A 39 43.65 6.70 -0.51
N THR A 40 44.43 5.68 -0.15
CA THR A 40 44.12 4.53 0.72
C THR A 40 44.52 4.80 2.18
N GLY A 41 43.78 4.24 3.16
CA GLY A 41 44.22 4.04 4.55
C GLY A 41 43.05 3.63 5.46
N GLY A 42 43.00 2.36 5.92
CA GLY A 42 43.18 1.96 7.34
C GLY A 42 41.89 2.16 8.16
N GLY A 43 41.14 1.16 8.61
CA GLY A 43 41.55 0.01 9.41
C GLY A 43 41.40 0.36 10.89
N ASP A 44 40.25 0.02 11.51
CA ASP A 44 40.22 -0.41 12.92
C ASP A 44 38.87 -1.00 13.36
N SER A 45 39.03 -1.93 14.30
CA SER A 45 38.13 -2.92 14.86
C SER A 45 37.25 -2.42 16.02
N GLY A 46 36.14 -3.13 16.24
CA GLY A 46 35.62 -3.43 17.58
C GLY A 46 34.50 -2.52 18.10
N GLY A 47 33.27 -3.01 18.03
CA GLY A 47 32.12 -2.38 18.68
C GLY A 47 30.91 -3.30 18.72
N THR A 48 30.84 -4.17 19.73
CA THR A 48 29.61 -4.84 20.18
C THR A 48 28.57 -3.79 20.56
N GLY A 49 27.41 -3.77 19.88
CA GLY A 49 26.35 -2.80 20.17
C GLY A 49 24.97 -3.26 19.67
N GLY A 50 24.12 -3.63 20.63
CA GLY A 50 22.67 -3.40 20.68
C GLY A 50 21.82 -3.62 19.43
N ALA A 51 20.84 -4.52 19.56
CA ALA A 51 19.62 -4.53 18.76
C ALA A 51 18.84 -3.21 18.95
N GLY A 52 19.22 -2.19 18.20
CA GLY A 52 18.46 -0.96 18.01
C GLY A 52 17.71 -1.06 16.69
N GLY A 53 16.38 -1.12 16.74
CA GLY A 53 15.55 -1.02 15.55
C GLY A 53 15.89 0.28 14.83
N SER A 54 16.44 0.17 13.61
CA SER A 54 16.72 1.34 12.80
C SER A 54 15.42 2.10 12.59
N THR A 55 15.37 3.37 12.97
CA THR A 55 14.27 4.26 12.60
C THR A 55 14.07 4.16 11.09
N LEU A 56 12.91 3.66 10.65
CA LEU A 56 12.53 3.64 9.25
C LEU A 56 12.47 5.09 8.79
N THR A 57 13.41 5.49 7.92
CA THR A 57 13.34 6.80 7.25
C THR A 57 12.52 6.61 5.98
N LEU A 58 11.20 6.75 6.10
CA LEU A 58 10.32 6.66 4.93
C LEU A 58 10.51 7.90 4.05
N ARG A 59 10.71 7.68 2.75
CA ARG A 59 10.79 8.72 1.73
C ARG A 59 9.74 8.48 0.67
N TYR A 60 8.97 9.49 0.35
CA TYR A 60 7.92 9.47 -0.65
C TYR A 60 8.37 10.23 -1.89
N ASP A 61 7.86 9.77 -3.03
CA ASP A 61 8.03 10.43 -4.31
C ASP A 61 6.74 10.36 -5.13
N ALA A 62 6.58 11.27 -6.08
CA ALA A 62 5.41 11.35 -6.95
C ALA A 62 5.85 11.53 -8.40
N GLN A 63 5.35 10.65 -9.26
CA GLN A 63 5.62 10.66 -10.70
C GLN A 63 4.35 10.94 -11.49
N VAL A 64 4.52 11.37 -12.74
CA VAL A 64 3.41 11.42 -13.70
C VAL A 64 2.98 9.98 -14.01
N PRO A 65 1.68 9.64 -13.90
CA PRO A 65 1.20 8.32 -14.27
C PRO A 65 1.46 8.02 -15.74
N ALA A 66 1.80 6.77 -16.04
CA ALA A 66 1.95 6.33 -17.42
C ALA A 66 0.58 6.21 -18.12
N ALA A 67 0.58 6.46 -19.43
CA ALA A 67 -0.63 6.44 -20.24
C ALA A 67 -1.11 5.04 -20.64
N ASP A 68 -0.27 4.02 -20.53
CA ASP A 68 -0.56 2.64 -20.91
C ASP A 68 0.12 1.61 -20.00
N GLY A 69 -0.22 0.33 -20.19
CA GLY A 69 0.30 -0.78 -19.39
C GLY A 69 1.83 -0.97 -19.48
N PRO A 70 2.44 -0.98 -20.68
CA PRO A 70 3.89 -1.07 -20.83
C PRO A 70 4.64 0.10 -20.18
N GLY A 71 4.15 1.33 -20.35
CA GLY A 71 4.70 2.53 -19.72
C GLY A 71 4.55 2.48 -18.21
N PHE A 72 3.41 1.98 -17.70
CA PHE A 72 3.18 1.79 -16.27
C PHE A 72 4.19 0.81 -15.67
N LEU A 73 4.39 -0.35 -16.32
CA LEU A 73 5.37 -1.34 -15.88
C LEU A 73 6.81 -0.79 -15.93
N THR A 74 7.13 0.01 -16.95
CA THR A 74 8.45 0.66 -17.09
C THR A 74 8.68 1.67 -15.97
N LEU A 75 7.70 2.54 -15.69
CA LEU A 75 7.74 3.50 -14.59
C LEU A 75 7.99 2.79 -13.25
N LEU A 76 7.21 1.76 -12.96
CA LEU A 76 7.30 1.01 -11.71
C LEU A 76 8.67 0.34 -11.52
N ASN A 77 9.24 -0.24 -12.59
CA ASN A 77 10.57 -0.86 -12.51
C ASN A 77 11.70 0.19 -12.42
N ASN A 78 11.55 1.35 -13.05
CA ASN A 78 12.51 2.46 -12.93
C ASN A 78 12.58 3.01 -11.50
N GLU A 79 11.42 3.23 -10.87
CA GLU A 79 11.37 3.64 -9.46
C GLU A 79 11.77 2.49 -8.52
N GLY A 80 11.36 1.27 -8.85
CA GLY A 80 11.76 0.06 -8.14
C GLY A 80 13.28 -0.14 -8.09
N ALA A 81 14.00 0.16 -9.17
CA ALA A 81 15.47 0.12 -9.21
C ALA A 81 16.14 1.13 -8.27
N LYS A 82 15.43 2.20 -7.90
CA LYS A 82 15.88 3.21 -6.92
C LYS A 82 15.44 2.86 -5.48
N GLY A 83 14.83 1.70 -5.27
CA GLY A 83 14.30 1.27 -3.97
C GLY A 83 12.94 1.88 -3.62
N PHE A 84 12.19 2.38 -4.60
CA PHE A 84 10.84 2.93 -4.38
C PHE A 84 9.75 1.92 -4.74
N ARG A 85 8.81 1.72 -3.82
CA ARG A 85 7.63 0.88 -4.00
C ARG A 85 6.40 1.71 -4.36
N TYR A 86 5.64 1.24 -5.34
CA TYR A 86 4.40 1.86 -5.76
C TYR A 86 3.28 1.69 -4.71
N LEU A 87 2.57 2.79 -4.43
CA LEU A 87 1.45 2.85 -3.48
C LEU A 87 0.08 3.08 -4.13
N GLY A 88 0.04 3.49 -5.40
CA GLY A 88 -1.20 3.79 -6.11
C GLY A 88 -1.17 5.14 -6.82
N ASP A 89 -2.22 5.39 -7.60
CA ASP A 89 -2.45 6.66 -8.28
C ASP A 89 -3.42 7.51 -7.48
N TYR A 90 -3.01 8.75 -7.19
CA TYR A 90 -3.69 9.67 -6.29
C TYR A 90 -4.13 10.88 -7.07
N TYR A 91 -5.40 11.26 -6.93
CA TYR A 91 -5.94 12.43 -7.59
C TYR A 91 -5.83 13.66 -6.68
N TYR A 92 -5.31 14.74 -7.24
CA TYR A 92 -5.22 16.05 -6.61
C TYR A 92 -5.98 17.07 -7.46
N ASP A 93 -6.52 18.12 -6.84
CA ASP A 93 -7.31 19.14 -7.52
C ASP A 93 -6.56 19.79 -8.69
N ALA A 94 -7.03 19.52 -9.91
CA ALA A 94 -6.42 20.00 -11.15
C ALA A 94 -6.41 21.54 -11.26
N THR A 95 -7.33 22.26 -10.61
CA THR A 95 -7.37 23.72 -10.68
C THR A 95 -6.21 24.40 -9.95
N ASN A 96 -5.54 23.67 -9.06
CA ASN A 96 -4.36 24.15 -8.31
C ASN A 96 -3.05 23.53 -8.82
N GLY A 97 -2.99 23.20 -10.13
CA GLY A 97 -1.84 22.50 -10.73
C GLY A 97 -1.72 21.03 -10.31
N GLY A 98 -2.80 20.47 -9.75
CA GLY A 98 -2.93 19.06 -9.42
C GLY A 98 -3.17 18.18 -10.65
N GLY A 99 -3.76 17.02 -10.41
CA GLY A 99 -3.88 15.93 -11.38
C GLY A 99 -3.49 14.60 -10.75
N THR A 100 -3.68 13.51 -11.49
CA THR A 100 -3.30 12.18 -11.01
C THR A 100 -1.78 12.07 -10.89
N ARG A 101 -1.30 11.52 -9.78
CA ARG A 101 0.12 11.23 -9.54
C ARG A 101 0.30 9.80 -9.07
N SER A 102 1.27 9.10 -9.62
CA SER A 102 1.71 7.80 -9.13
C SER A 102 2.60 8.02 -7.91
N ILE A 103 2.14 7.54 -6.76
CA ILE A 103 2.84 7.73 -5.48
C ILE A 103 3.72 6.52 -5.19
N PHE A 104 4.93 6.80 -4.71
CA PHE A 104 5.91 5.80 -4.34
C PHE A 104 6.45 6.04 -2.93
N VAL A 105 6.94 4.98 -2.28
CA VAL A 105 7.63 5.03 -1.00
C VAL A 105 8.90 4.20 -1.02
N ASN A 106 10.01 4.77 -0.56
CA ASN A 106 11.19 4.04 -0.13
C ASN A 106 11.16 3.97 1.39
N ASP A 107 10.90 2.78 1.92
CA ASP A 107 10.84 2.49 3.35
C ASP A 107 12.09 1.75 3.85
N GLY A 108 13.13 1.64 3.02
CA GLY A 108 14.36 0.93 3.35
C GLY A 108 14.21 -0.58 3.54
N THR A 109 13.04 -1.17 3.29
CA THR A 109 12.79 -2.60 3.54
C THR A 109 13.42 -3.52 2.50
N ALA A 110 13.63 -3.02 1.27
CA ALA A 110 14.42 -3.67 0.24
C ALA A 110 15.27 -2.65 -0.55
N GLN A 111 16.38 -3.11 -1.12
CA GLN A 111 17.25 -2.24 -1.94
C GLN A 111 16.64 -1.91 -3.29
N THR A 112 15.89 -2.87 -3.86
CA THR A 112 15.20 -2.70 -5.14
C THR A 112 13.86 -3.42 -5.14
N TYR A 113 12.99 -3.04 -6.07
CA TYR A 113 11.74 -3.72 -6.36
C TYR A 113 11.63 -3.99 -7.87
N THR A 114 11.17 -5.18 -8.23
CA THR A 114 10.88 -5.55 -9.62
C THR A 114 9.40 -5.88 -9.75
N TYR A 115 8.78 -5.40 -10.81
CA TYR A 115 7.35 -5.57 -11.05
C TYR A 115 7.10 -6.41 -12.28
N GLN A 116 5.99 -7.15 -12.23
CA GLN A 116 5.39 -7.81 -13.37
C GLN A 116 3.91 -7.47 -13.44
N LEU A 117 3.43 -7.32 -14.67
CA LEU A 117 2.02 -7.13 -14.96
C LEU A 117 1.53 -8.37 -15.71
N GLN A 118 0.51 -9.02 -15.17
CA GLN A 118 -0.11 -10.19 -15.78
C GLN A 118 -1.53 -9.86 -16.22
N SER A 119 -2.02 -10.54 -17.25
CA SER A 119 -3.42 -10.41 -17.66
C SER A 119 -4.36 -10.79 -16.51
N ALA A 120 -5.50 -10.11 -16.41
CA ALA A 120 -6.50 -10.44 -15.41
C ALA A 120 -7.08 -11.86 -15.70
N PRO A 121 -7.07 -12.78 -14.73
CA PRO A 121 -7.70 -14.09 -14.87
C PRO A 121 -9.21 -13.98 -15.04
N ALA A 122 -9.81 -14.93 -15.77
CA ALA A 122 -11.26 -14.97 -16.00
C ALA A 122 -12.05 -15.47 -14.77
N ASP A 123 -11.43 -16.29 -13.92
CA ASP A 123 -12.06 -16.93 -12.78
C ASP A 123 -11.09 -17.17 -11.62
N TRP A 124 -11.64 -17.62 -10.48
CA TRP A 124 -10.87 -17.89 -9.26
C TRP A 124 -9.81 -18.99 -9.39
N PRO A 125 -10.09 -20.15 -10.04
CA PRO A 125 -9.05 -21.13 -10.33
C PRO A 125 -7.87 -20.53 -11.12
N GLY A 126 -8.15 -19.73 -12.15
CA GLY A 126 -7.14 -19.01 -12.92
C GLY A 126 -6.35 -18.04 -12.07
N PHE A 127 -7.02 -17.27 -11.19
CA PHE A 127 -6.34 -16.39 -10.24
C PHE A 127 -5.42 -17.15 -9.29
N LEU A 128 -5.91 -18.22 -8.66
CA LEU A 128 -5.09 -19.01 -7.73
C LEU A 128 -3.88 -19.63 -8.43
N SER A 129 -4.06 -20.15 -9.65
CA SER A 129 -2.95 -20.69 -10.45
C SER A 129 -1.92 -19.61 -10.77
N GLN A 130 -2.37 -18.44 -11.25
CA GLN A 130 -1.48 -17.33 -11.58
C GLN A 130 -0.76 -16.80 -10.34
N ALA A 131 -1.48 -16.50 -9.27
CA ALA A 131 -0.93 -15.91 -8.06
C ALA A 131 0.06 -16.86 -7.36
N ASN A 132 -0.24 -18.16 -7.28
CA ASN A 132 0.70 -19.14 -6.74
C ASN A 132 1.90 -19.39 -7.66
N GLY A 133 1.75 -19.36 -8.99
CA GLY A 133 2.87 -19.44 -9.92
C GLY A 133 3.84 -18.25 -9.81
N GLN A 134 3.28 -17.03 -9.70
CA GLN A 134 4.05 -15.81 -9.43
C GLN A 134 4.69 -15.86 -8.03
N GLY A 135 3.93 -16.29 -7.03
CA GLY A 135 4.38 -16.43 -5.65
C GLY A 135 5.54 -17.41 -5.47
N ALA A 136 5.52 -18.53 -6.17
CA ALA A 136 6.64 -19.50 -6.22
C ALA A 136 7.91 -18.88 -6.82
N SER A 137 7.78 -17.91 -7.73
CA SER A 137 8.89 -17.15 -8.31
C SER A 137 9.37 -15.98 -7.45
N GLY A 138 8.74 -15.78 -6.29
CA GLY A 138 9.03 -14.71 -5.32
C GLY A 138 8.28 -13.40 -5.58
N TYR A 139 7.26 -13.41 -6.43
CA TYR A 139 6.43 -12.24 -6.71
C TYR A 139 5.18 -12.21 -5.83
N ARG A 140 5.04 -11.14 -5.05
CA ARG A 140 3.88 -10.81 -4.22
C ARG A 140 2.80 -10.12 -5.04
N TYR A 141 1.54 -10.48 -4.86
CA TYR A 141 0.40 -9.80 -5.47
C TYR A 141 0.18 -8.43 -4.84
N GLU A 142 0.13 -7.38 -5.66
CA GLU A 142 -0.08 -5.99 -5.22
C GLU A 142 -1.48 -5.47 -5.54
N GLY A 143 -2.31 -6.25 -6.24
CA GLY A 143 -3.70 -5.90 -6.52
C GLY A 143 -4.05 -5.81 -8.01
N PRO A 144 -5.34 -5.62 -8.30
CA PRO A 144 -5.84 -5.41 -9.66
C PRO A 144 -5.66 -3.94 -10.07
N TYR A 145 -5.27 -3.71 -11.31
CA TYR A 145 -5.14 -2.41 -11.94
C TYR A 145 -5.79 -2.42 -13.32
N SER A 146 -6.04 -1.24 -13.90
CA SER A 146 -6.65 -1.09 -15.22
C SER A 146 -5.93 -1.86 -16.33
N TYR A 147 -4.64 -2.12 -16.16
CA TYR A 147 -3.80 -2.80 -17.15
C TYR A 147 -3.62 -4.31 -16.88
N GLY A 148 -4.12 -4.83 -15.76
CA GLY A 148 -3.91 -6.21 -15.35
C GLY A 148 -3.64 -6.36 -13.85
N TYR A 149 -3.12 -7.51 -13.46
CA TYR A 149 -2.79 -7.84 -12.07
C TYR A 149 -1.31 -7.58 -11.83
N LEU A 150 -1.01 -6.73 -10.86
CA LEU A 150 0.36 -6.31 -10.55
C LEU A 150 0.96 -7.26 -9.52
N TYR A 151 2.20 -7.66 -9.78
CA TYR A 151 3.01 -8.42 -8.84
C TYR A 151 4.36 -7.74 -8.63
N ARG A 152 4.91 -7.82 -7.42
CA ARG A 152 6.17 -7.21 -7.00
C ARG A 152 7.10 -8.24 -6.37
N LYS A 153 8.37 -8.19 -6.71
CA LYS A 153 9.45 -8.94 -6.07
C LYS A 153 10.42 -7.99 -5.38
N ASP A 154 10.85 -8.37 -4.19
CA ASP A 154 11.72 -7.56 -3.34
C ASP A 154 13.16 -8.00 -3.59
N GLY A 155 14.01 -7.05 -3.99
CA GLY A 155 15.40 -7.29 -4.33
C GLY A 155 16.18 -7.86 -3.15
N GLY A 156 16.91 -8.95 -3.39
CA GLY A 156 17.67 -9.67 -2.35
C GLY A 156 16.83 -10.58 -1.45
N SER A 157 15.49 -10.62 -1.62
CA SER A 157 14.62 -11.54 -0.88
C SER A 157 14.52 -12.90 -1.56
N SER A 158 14.62 -13.97 -0.77
CA SER A 158 14.30 -15.35 -1.17
C SER A 158 12.85 -15.74 -0.84
N ALA A 159 12.03 -14.80 -0.37
CA ALA A 159 10.64 -15.05 -0.01
C ALA A 159 9.85 -15.60 -1.20
N THR A 160 9.02 -16.61 -0.92
CA THR A 160 7.98 -17.10 -1.83
C THR A 160 6.62 -16.91 -1.18
N TYR A 161 5.57 -16.89 -1.99
CA TYR A 161 4.22 -16.59 -1.53
C TYR A 161 3.23 -17.68 -1.95
N THR A 162 2.30 -17.99 -1.06
CA THR A 162 1.18 -18.90 -1.30
C THR A 162 -0.13 -18.14 -1.11
N TYR A 163 -1.12 -18.41 -1.96
CA TYR A 163 -2.41 -17.74 -1.94
C TYR A 163 -3.55 -18.74 -1.74
N ALA A 164 -4.52 -18.31 -0.94
CA ALA A 164 -5.77 -19.02 -0.70
C ALA A 164 -6.95 -18.06 -0.85
N THR A 165 -8.13 -18.61 -1.10
CA THR A 165 -9.37 -17.83 -1.20
C THR A 165 -10.45 -18.48 -0.37
N ALA A 166 -11.36 -17.67 0.16
CA ALA A 166 -12.57 -18.16 0.82
C ALA A 166 -13.76 -17.28 0.43
N SER A 167 -14.97 -17.86 0.47
CA SER A 167 -16.21 -17.12 0.21
C SER A 167 -16.31 -15.88 1.10
N LEU A 168 -17.07 -14.87 0.64
CA LEU A 168 -17.33 -13.71 1.48
C LEU A 168 -18.15 -14.12 2.71
N PRO A 169 -17.74 -13.68 3.92
CA PRO A 169 -18.51 -13.91 5.14
C PRO A 169 -19.78 -13.06 5.15
N ALA A 170 -20.84 -13.57 5.77
CA ALA A 170 -22.14 -12.90 5.84
C ALA A 170 -22.17 -11.74 6.84
N ASP A 171 -21.34 -11.79 7.88
CA ASP A 171 -21.30 -10.83 8.98
C ASP A 171 -19.88 -10.73 9.59
N PRO A 172 -19.61 -9.74 10.46
CA PRO A 172 -18.30 -9.57 11.08
C PRO A 172 -17.83 -10.77 11.91
N SER A 173 -18.74 -11.50 12.57
CA SER A 173 -18.36 -12.67 13.38
C SER A 173 -17.87 -13.81 12.49
N ALA A 174 -18.59 -14.09 11.40
CA ALA A 174 -18.17 -15.06 10.40
C ALA A 174 -16.83 -14.66 9.74
N PHE A 175 -16.61 -13.37 9.51
CA PHE A 175 -15.31 -12.86 9.06
C PHE A 175 -14.21 -13.18 10.05
N LEU A 176 -14.39 -12.87 11.34
CA LEU A 176 -13.38 -13.12 12.36
C LEU A 176 -13.07 -14.61 12.48
N THR A 177 -14.07 -15.50 12.46
CA THR A 177 -13.83 -16.94 12.45
C THR A 177 -12.96 -17.36 11.25
N GLN A 178 -13.32 -16.92 10.05
CA GLN A 178 -12.60 -17.25 8.83
C GLN A 178 -11.18 -16.68 8.80
N ALA A 179 -11.03 -15.38 9.03
CA ALA A 179 -9.76 -14.67 8.95
C ALA A 179 -8.79 -15.13 10.05
N ASN A 180 -9.27 -15.40 11.27
CA ASN A 180 -8.43 -15.93 12.33
C ASN A 180 -7.98 -17.37 12.04
N ALA A 181 -8.83 -18.23 11.48
CA ALA A 181 -8.41 -19.58 11.09
C ALA A 181 -7.31 -19.56 10.02
N GLN A 182 -7.44 -18.69 9.02
CA GLN A 182 -6.40 -18.46 8.01
C GLN A 182 -5.13 -17.85 8.64
N GLY A 183 -5.30 -16.85 9.51
CA GLY A 183 -4.24 -16.17 10.23
C GLY A 183 -3.37 -17.10 11.08
N GLN A 184 -3.98 -18.07 11.77
CA GLN A 184 -3.26 -19.11 12.52
C GLN A 184 -2.42 -20.04 11.61
N SER A 185 -2.80 -20.16 10.34
CA SER A 185 -2.03 -20.90 9.33
C SER A 185 -0.93 -20.06 8.66
N GLY A 186 -0.75 -18.81 9.11
CA GLY A 186 0.23 -17.84 8.59
C GLY A 186 -0.27 -17.05 7.36
N TYR A 187 -1.57 -17.10 7.07
CA TYR A 187 -2.15 -16.34 5.98
C TYR A 187 -2.65 -14.97 6.45
N TRP A 188 -2.12 -13.93 5.82
CA TRP A 188 -2.60 -12.56 5.91
C TRP A 188 -3.83 -12.35 5.01
N PHE A 189 -4.82 -11.61 5.49
CA PHE A 189 -5.98 -11.18 4.72
C PHE A 189 -5.62 -9.98 3.84
N VAL A 190 -5.54 -10.20 2.53
CA VAL A 190 -5.18 -9.16 1.56
C VAL A 190 -6.34 -8.17 1.42
N SER A 191 -7.46 -8.63 0.88
CA SER A 191 -8.68 -7.86 0.65
C SER A 191 -9.81 -8.77 0.15
N PRO A 192 -11.08 -8.33 0.19
CA PRO A 192 -12.09 -8.88 -0.69
C PRO A 192 -11.78 -8.46 -2.13
N MET A 193 -11.94 -9.37 -3.08
CA MET A 193 -11.67 -9.11 -4.49
C MET A 193 -12.76 -9.74 -5.36
N SER A 194 -12.97 -9.16 -6.55
CA SER A 194 -13.80 -9.75 -7.60
C SER A 194 -12.91 -10.33 -8.69
N VAL A 195 -13.18 -11.57 -9.10
CA VAL A 195 -12.61 -12.17 -10.32
C VAL A 195 -13.77 -12.66 -11.18
N GLY A 196 -13.86 -12.14 -12.41
CA GLY A 196 -15.08 -12.26 -13.20
C GLY A 196 -16.28 -11.67 -12.45
N SER A 197 -17.35 -12.46 -12.28
CA SER A 197 -18.56 -12.06 -11.55
C SER A 197 -18.61 -12.53 -10.09
N VAL A 198 -17.55 -13.18 -9.60
CA VAL A 198 -17.55 -13.83 -8.28
C VAL A 198 -16.63 -13.09 -7.32
N GLN A 199 -17.13 -12.79 -6.12
CA GLN A 199 -16.34 -12.21 -5.03
C GLN A 199 -15.87 -13.25 -4.03
N ALA A 200 -14.66 -13.06 -3.52
CA ALA A 200 -14.06 -13.87 -2.45
C ALA A 200 -13.04 -13.04 -1.66
N ASN A 201 -12.77 -13.47 -0.44
CA ASN A 201 -11.64 -12.97 0.34
C ASN A 201 -10.35 -13.63 -0.16
N VAL A 202 -9.32 -12.82 -0.38
CA VAL A 202 -7.97 -13.28 -0.76
C VAL A 202 -7.06 -13.28 0.45
N TYR A 203 -6.32 -14.37 0.59
CA TYR A 203 -5.36 -14.59 1.66
C TYR A 203 -3.98 -14.89 1.06
N MET A 204 -2.93 -14.39 1.70
CA MET A 204 -1.54 -14.54 1.26
C MET A 204 -0.67 -14.96 2.43
N LYS A 205 0.18 -15.97 2.20
CA LYS A 205 1.22 -16.40 3.13
C LYS A 205 2.59 -16.10 2.56
N ASN A 206 3.45 -15.47 3.34
CA ASN A 206 4.89 -15.42 3.04
C ASN A 206 5.53 -16.69 3.61
N ASN A 207 6.01 -17.57 2.73
CA ASN A 207 6.56 -18.87 3.13
C ASN A 207 7.91 -18.76 3.85
N ALA A 208 8.57 -17.59 3.80
CA ALA A 208 9.80 -17.32 4.55
C ALA A 208 9.53 -16.75 5.96
N SER A 209 8.27 -16.53 6.33
CA SER A 209 7.89 -15.99 7.63
C SER A 209 7.17 -17.05 8.48
N ASN A 210 7.40 -16.98 9.79
CA ASN A 210 6.66 -17.73 10.81
C ASN A 210 5.50 -16.92 11.42
N ALA A 211 5.22 -15.72 10.90
CA ALA A 211 4.16 -14.85 11.41
C ALA A 211 2.80 -15.55 11.37
N THR A 212 2.00 -15.32 12.42
CA THR A 212 0.60 -15.75 12.51
C THR A 212 -0.23 -14.53 12.84
N TYR A 213 -1.43 -14.46 12.28
CA TYR A 213 -2.26 -13.27 12.36
C TYR A 213 -3.54 -13.51 13.15
N THR A 214 -3.95 -12.50 13.89
CA THR A 214 -5.29 -12.40 14.47
C THR A 214 -5.94 -11.09 14.06
N TYR A 215 -7.25 -11.09 13.92
CA TYR A 215 -8.06 -9.98 13.45
C TYR A 215 -9.07 -9.59 14.51
N ASP A 216 -9.42 -8.30 14.48
CA ASP A 216 -10.58 -7.76 15.18
C ASP A 216 -11.41 -6.92 14.20
N ALA A 217 -12.70 -6.77 14.48
CA ALA A 217 -13.65 -6.04 13.66
C ALA A 217 -14.53 -5.19 14.56
N LEU A 218 -14.35 -3.88 14.49
CA LEU A 218 -15.09 -2.91 15.31
C LEU A 218 -16.07 -2.13 14.45
N ALA A 219 -17.09 -1.54 15.07
CA ALA A 219 -17.90 -0.55 14.38
C ALA A 219 -17.00 0.59 13.83
N PRO A 220 -17.24 1.11 12.62
CA PRO A 220 -16.45 2.20 12.10
C PRO A 220 -16.63 3.45 12.96
N ALA A 221 -15.53 4.15 13.19
CA ALA A 221 -15.59 5.48 13.79
C ALA A 221 -16.29 6.46 12.85
N THR A 222 -16.94 7.48 13.42
CA THR A 222 -17.82 8.36 12.63
C THR A 222 -17.21 9.71 12.25
N ASN A 223 -16.03 10.01 12.81
CA ASN A 223 -15.25 11.21 12.54
C ASN A 223 -13.75 10.93 12.77
N ILE A 224 -12.92 11.91 12.41
CA ILE A 224 -11.45 11.82 12.50
C ILE A 224 -10.97 11.54 13.93
N ASN A 225 -11.49 12.25 14.93
CA ASN A 225 -11.02 12.13 16.31
C ASN A 225 -11.39 10.78 16.93
N ASP A 226 -12.61 10.30 16.67
CA ASP A 226 -13.05 8.98 17.11
C ASP A 226 -12.23 7.88 16.47
N PHE A 227 -11.86 8.01 15.19
CA PHE A 227 -10.99 7.05 14.51
C PHE A 227 -9.61 7.02 15.16
N ILE A 228 -9.01 8.18 15.42
CA ILE A 228 -7.70 8.28 16.09
C ILE A 228 -7.76 7.61 17.47
N ALA A 229 -8.81 7.90 18.25
CA ALA A 229 -8.98 7.31 19.57
C ALA A 229 -9.12 5.78 19.51
N GLN A 230 -9.97 5.28 18.61
CA GLN A 230 -10.20 3.85 18.41
C GLN A 230 -8.93 3.14 17.92
N ALA A 231 -8.28 3.66 16.87
CA ALA A 231 -7.09 3.07 16.29
C ALA A 231 -5.89 3.10 17.26
N ASN A 232 -5.73 4.14 18.08
CA ASN A 232 -4.73 4.14 19.14
C ASN A 232 -5.06 3.13 20.25
N SER A 233 -6.33 2.97 20.63
CA SER A 233 -6.73 1.94 21.61
C SER A 233 -6.35 0.54 21.13
N GLU A 234 -6.70 0.19 19.90
CA GLU A 234 -6.33 -1.09 19.28
C GLU A 234 -4.81 -1.21 19.07
N GLY A 235 -4.16 -0.11 18.69
CA GLY A 235 -2.72 -0.02 18.52
C GLY A 235 -1.91 -0.36 19.78
N THR A 236 -2.40 0.00 20.97
CA THR A 236 -1.77 -0.41 22.25
C THR A 236 -1.87 -1.90 22.53
N LYS A 237 -2.88 -2.58 21.97
CA LYS A 237 -3.05 -4.04 22.04
C LYS A 237 -2.23 -4.77 20.96
N GLY A 238 -1.59 -4.02 20.06
CA GLY A 238 -0.76 -4.50 18.96
C GLY A 238 -1.52 -4.73 17.65
N TYR A 239 -2.72 -4.20 17.52
CA TYR A 239 -3.48 -4.25 16.29
C TYR A 239 -3.19 -3.04 15.40
N ARG A 240 -2.86 -3.30 14.13
CA ARG A 240 -2.78 -2.30 13.07
C ARG A 240 -4.15 -2.12 12.42
N ALA A 241 -4.58 -0.88 12.27
CA ALA A 241 -5.72 -0.51 11.42
C ALA A 241 -5.45 -0.97 9.98
N LYS A 242 -6.39 -1.74 9.42
CA LYS A 242 -6.36 -2.19 8.03
C LYS A 242 -7.26 -1.29 7.19
N GLY A 243 -8.58 -1.45 7.29
CA GLY A 243 -9.54 -0.68 6.50
C GLY A 243 -10.98 -1.09 6.77
N GLU A 244 -11.94 -0.39 6.16
CA GLU A 244 -13.36 -0.71 6.26
C GLU A 244 -13.72 -1.93 5.40
N GLN A 245 -14.60 -2.77 5.93
CA GLN A 245 -15.20 -3.88 5.19
C GLN A 245 -16.71 -3.90 5.38
N ALA A 246 -17.43 -4.06 4.27
CA ALA A 246 -18.86 -4.26 4.26
C ALA A 246 -19.19 -5.76 4.29
N PHE A 247 -20.16 -6.11 5.13
CA PHE A 247 -20.77 -7.42 5.30
C PHE A 247 -22.28 -7.27 5.14
N GLY A 248 -22.76 -7.35 3.89
CA GLY A 248 -24.14 -6.99 3.56
C GLY A 248 -24.41 -5.51 3.88
N SER A 249 -25.31 -5.24 4.83
CA SER A 249 -25.63 -3.88 5.29
C SER A 249 -24.78 -3.40 6.48
N THR A 250 -23.96 -4.27 7.06
CA THR A 250 -23.11 -3.94 8.20
C THR A 250 -21.72 -3.55 7.71
N MET A 251 -21.19 -2.43 8.19
CA MET A 251 -19.78 -2.08 7.98
C MET A 251 -19.00 -2.29 9.27
N SER A 252 -17.72 -2.67 9.14
CA SER A 252 -16.79 -2.74 10.27
C SER A 252 -15.41 -2.27 9.84
N TRP A 253 -14.69 -1.65 10.76
CA TRP A 253 -13.28 -1.37 10.60
C TRP A 253 -12.48 -2.60 11.02
N ILE A 254 -11.64 -3.11 10.12
CA ILE A 254 -10.81 -4.29 10.34
C ILE A 254 -9.46 -3.89 10.93
N TYR A 255 -9.07 -4.62 11.97
CA TYR A 255 -7.81 -4.51 12.65
C TYR A 255 -7.07 -5.86 12.59
N VAL A 256 -5.75 -5.82 12.60
CA VAL A 256 -4.93 -7.02 12.47
C VAL A 256 -3.65 -6.93 13.28
N LYS A 257 -3.31 -8.04 13.94
CA LYS A 257 -2.14 -8.19 14.79
C LYS A 257 -1.34 -9.40 14.34
N ASP A 258 -0.03 -9.21 14.19
CA ASP A 258 0.91 -10.33 14.15
C ASP A 258 1.16 -10.81 15.58
N GLN A 259 0.84 -12.07 15.84
CA GLN A 259 0.95 -12.68 17.17
C GLN A 259 2.37 -13.09 17.54
N THR A 260 3.31 -13.07 16.59
CA THR A 260 4.71 -13.46 16.81
C THR A 260 5.58 -12.31 17.33
N GLN A 261 5.02 -11.11 17.39
CA GLN A 261 5.70 -9.90 17.84
C GLN A 261 4.82 -9.06 18.75
N SER A 262 5.44 -8.31 19.65
CA SER A 262 4.77 -7.41 20.60
C SER A 262 4.67 -6.01 20.03
N SER A 263 4.18 -5.90 18.80
CA SER A 263 4.10 -4.63 18.09
C SER A 263 3.11 -3.67 18.74
N THR A 264 3.34 -2.38 18.57
CA THR A 264 2.40 -1.30 18.94
C THR A 264 2.25 -0.33 17.78
N PHE A 265 1.11 0.35 17.71
CA PHE A 265 0.82 1.32 16.67
C PHE A 265 0.21 2.59 17.28
N THR A 266 0.71 3.76 16.87
CA THR A 266 0.10 5.05 17.23
C THR A 266 -0.30 5.80 15.98
N TYR A 267 -1.47 6.45 16.00
CA TYR A 267 -2.09 7.08 14.85
C TYR A 267 -2.28 8.57 15.05
N GLN A 268 -2.11 9.31 13.96
CA GLN A 268 -2.41 10.73 13.86
C GLN A 268 -2.91 11.08 12.46
N SER A 269 -3.66 12.17 12.35
CA SER A 269 -4.08 12.74 11.07
C SER A 269 -3.26 13.98 10.72
N ALA A 270 -3.30 14.38 9.46
CA ALA A 270 -2.79 15.67 9.02
C ALA A 270 -3.81 16.39 8.12
N VAL A 271 -3.43 17.55 7.58
CA VAL A 271 -4.27 18.32 6.65
C VAL A 271 -4.14 17.74 5.24
N THR A 272 -5.26 17.51 4.55
CA THR A 272 -5.30 17.10 3.14
C THR A 272 -4.61 18.13 2.25
N GLN A 273 -3.80 17.66 1.31
CA GLN A 273 -3.04 18.51 0.39
C GLN A 273 -3.72 18.60 -0.97
N SER A 274 -3.62 19.77 -1.62
CA SER A 274 -4.23 20.03 -2.93
C SER A 274 -3.32 19.67 -4.11
N SER A 275 -2.07 19.31 -3.87
CA SER A 275 -1.11 18.93 -4.91
C SER A 275 -0.24 17.74 -4.48
N GLY A 276 0.24 16.97 -5.46
CA GLY A 276 1.17 15.86 -5.20
C GLY A 276 2.50 16.31 -4.59
N ALA A 277 3.00 17.50 -4.95
CA ALA A 277 4.24 18.03 -4.38
C ALA A 277 4.08 18.37 -2.89
N SER A 278 2.97 19.03 -2.53
CA SER A 278 2.65 19.34 -1.12
C SER A 278 2.39 18.08 -0.31
N PHE A 279 1.73 17.07 -0.89
CA PHE A 279 1.58 15.74 -0.29
C PHE A 279 2.95 15.08 -0.03
N VAL A 280 3.83 15.03 -1.04
CA VAL A 280 5.16 14.41 -0.88
C VAL A 280 5.97 15.11 0.20
N GLN A 281 5.94 16.44 0.25
CA GLN A 281 6.61 17.20 1.31
C GLN A 281 6.08 16.80 2.70
N GLN A 282 4.75 16.86 2.89
CA GLN A 282 4.13 16.50 4.16
C GLN A 282 4.43 15.04 4.55
N ALA A 283 4.29 14.09 3.62
CA ALA A 283 4.54 12.68 3.88
C ALA A 283 6.01 12.41 4.24
N ASN A 284 6.96 13.16 3.64
CA ASN A 284 8.37 13.11 4.00
C ASN A 284 8.65 13.71 5.38
N ASP A 285 7.99 14.80 5.76
CA ASP A 285 8.12 15.40 7.10
C ASP A 285 7.65 14.43 8.19
N PHE A 286 6.55 13.70 7.95
CA PHE A 286 6.07 12.64 8.83
C PHE A 286 6.98 11.39 8.79
N GLY A 287 7.46 11.02 7.60
CA GLY A 287 8.37 9.91 7.38
C GLY A 287 9.70 10.07 8.11
N ALA A 288 10.24 11.29 8.16
CA ALA A 288 11.44 11.64 8.93
C ALA A 288 11.26 11.45 10.46
N GLN A 289 10.01 11.45 10.95
CA GLN A 289 9.66 11.20 12.34
C GLN A 289 9.31 9.71 12.61
N GLY A 290 9.44 8.86 11.57
CA GLY A 290 9.12 7.44 11.60
C GLY A 290 7.63 7.14 11.45
N ASN A 291 6.84 8.05 10.89
CA ASN A 291 5.41 7.81 10.64
C ASN A 291 5.20 7.34 9.19
N ALA A 292 4.63 6.15 9.05
CA ALA A 292 4.18 5.58 7.78
C ALA A 292 2.79 6.10 7.41
N TYR A 293 2.56 6.31 6.12
CA TYR A 293 1.26 6.72 5.61
C TYR A 293 0.28 5.54 5.64
N LEU A 294 -0.93 5.78 6.14
CA LEU A 294 -2.01 4.79 6.13
C LEU A 294 -2.90 4.97 4.89
N GLY A 295 -3.22 6.21 4.54
CA GLY A 295 -4.19 6.53 3.49
C GLY A 295 -4.97 7.80 3.78
N GLU A 296 -5.71 8.26 2.79
CA GLU A 296 -6.72 9.31 2.93
C GLU A 296 -8.04 8.65 3.35
N LEU A 297 -8.56 9.01 4.52
CA LEU A 297 -9.82 8.44 5.02
C LEU A 297 -10.90 9.50 5.08
N GLY A 298 -12.11 9.12 4.66
CA GLY A 298 -13.30 9.96 4.65
C GLY A 298 -14.32 9.51 5.68
N PHE A 299 -14.85 10.45 6.45
CA PHE A 299 -15.88 10.24 7.45
C PHE A 299 -17.08 11.15 7.18
N ARG A 300 -18.29 10.61 7.35
CA ARG A 300 -19.52 11.35 7.11
C ARG A 300 -20.59 10.90 8.09
N ASN A 301 -20.84 11.71 9.11
CA ASN A 301 -21.88 11.46 10.10
C ASN A 301 -22.51 12.77 10.60
N PRO A 302 -23.85 12.94 10.52
CA PRO A 302 -24.81 12.08 9.82
C PRO A 302 -24.51 12.00 8.31
N PRO A 303 -25.15 11.10 7.53
CA PRO A 303 -24.95 11.00 6.08
C PRO A 303 -25.15 12.31 5.30
N THR A 304 -25.91 13.24 5.87
CA THR A 304 -26.17 14.58 5.32
C THR A 304 -25.08 15.61 5.61
N ALA A 305 -24.13 15.32 6.50
CA ALA A 305 -23.04 16.23 6.83
C ALA A 305 -22.02 16.35 5.69
N SER A 306 -21.22 17.41 5.70
CA SER A 306 -20.04 17.52 4.85
C SER A 306 -19.06 16.38 5.17
N MET A 307 -18.46 15.79 4.14
CA MET A 307 -17.45 14.74 4.32
C MET A 307 -16.20 15.35 4.97
N GLN A 308 -15.80 14.80 6.11
CA GLN A 308 -14.52 15.08 6.74
C GLN A 308 -13.49 14.15 6.12
N GLN A 309 -12.41 14.68 5.58
CA GLN A 309 -11.32 13.88 5.02
C GLN A 309 -10.01 14.31 5.65
N ALA A 310 -9.13 13.33 5.87
CA ALA A 310 -7.78 13.60 6.27
C ALA A 310 -6.84 12.47 5.82
N PRO A 311 -5.56 12.79 5.54
CA PRO A 311 -4.50 11.81 5.49
C PRO A 311 -4.21 11.31 6.91
N PHE A 312 -4.05 9.99 7.04
CA PHE A 312 -3.66 9.35 8.30
C PHE A 312 -2.27 8.77 8.19
N TYR A 313 -1.55 8.84 9.30
CA TYR A 313 -0.22 8.30 9.47
C TYR A 313 -0.18 7.47 10.75
N PHE A 314 0.73 6.50 10.78
CA PHE A 314 0.96 5.67 11.94
C PHE A 314 2.44 5.46 12.21
N LYS A 315 2.80 5.34 13.48
CA LYS A 315 4.15 4.93 13.91
C LYS A 315 4.06 3.54 14.51
N ALA A 316 4.89 2.64 14.01
CA ALA A 316 5.00 1.27 14.51
C ALA A 316 6.14 1.18 15.55
N GLY A 317 5.88 0.52 16.67
CA GLY A 317 6.89 0.15 17.67
C GLY A 317 7.01 -1.37 17.78
N ASN A 318 8.20 -1.89 18.08
CA ASN A 318 8.46 -3.34 18.24
C ASN A 318 7.89 -4.18 17.09
N CYS A 319 8.07 -3.69 15.86
CA CYS A 319 7.42 -4.22 14.67
C CYS A 319 8.47 -4.49 13.59
N THR A 320 8.42 -5.66 12.98
CA THR A 320 9.17 -6.02 11.78
C THR A 320 8.26 -6.59 10.68
N GLY A 321 8.68 -6.43 9.42
CA GLY A 321 7.93 -6.90 8.27
C GLY A 321 6.88 -5.90 7.76
N PHE A 322 5.99 -6.37 6.88
CA PHE A 322 5.17 -5.49 6.05
C PHE A 322 4.07 -4.73 6.83
N LEU A 323 3.71 -5.15 8.04
CA LEU A 323 2.76 -4.40 8.88
C LEU A 323 3.35 -3.09 9.43
N CYS A 324 4.66 -2.95 9.40
CA CYS A 324 5.37 -1.88 10.10
C CYS A 324 5.65 -0.67 9.20
N THR A 325 5.26 -0.76 7.94
CA THR A 325 5.49 0.24 6.90
C THR A 325 4.20 0.55 6.15
N THR A 326 4.23 1.60 5.33
CA THR A 326 3.14 2.02 4.46
C THR A 326 2.73 0.87 3.55
N LEU A 327 1.52 0.35 3.66
CA LEU A 327 0.97 -0.56 2.64
C LEU A 327 0.31 0.25 1.53
N ASN A 328 0.03 -0.40 0.40
CA ASN A 328 -0.77 0.22 -0.65
C ASN A 328 -2.18 0.54 -0.08
N PRO A 329 -2.56 1.82 0.06
CA PRO A 329 -3.77 2.17 0.80
C PRO A 329 -5.08 1.76 0.13
N LEU A 330 -5.07 1.48 -1.17
CA LEU A 330 -6.27 1.10 -1.92
C LEU A 330 -6.50 -0.40 -1.96
N THR A 331 -5.43 -1.19 -1.83
CA THR A 331 -5.49 -2.65 -2.08
C THR A 331 -5.15 -3.49 -0.86
N GLN A 332 -4.44 -2.94 0.13
CA GLN A 332 -3.89 -3.70 1.26
C GLN A 332 -4.27 -3.15 2.64
N ASN A 333 -4.73 -1.90 2.72
CA ASN A 333 -5.38 -1.35 3.90
C ASN A 333 -6.90 -1.52 3.70
#